data_AF-A0A7S1GFL1-F1
#
_entry.id   AF-A0A7S1GFL1-F1
#
_cell.length_a   1.000
_cell.length_b   1.000
_cell.length_c   1.000
_cell.angle_alpha   90.00
_cell.angle_beta   90.00
_cell.angle_gamma   90.00
#
_symmetry.space_group_name_H-M   'P 1'
#
loop_
_entity.id
_entity.type
_entity.pdbx_description
1 polymer ?
#
loop_
_entity_poly.entity_id
_entity_poly.type
_entity_poly.pdbx_seq_one_letter_code
_entity_poly.pdbx_strand_id
1 'polypeptide(L)'
;GGGGGGGDGGGDADSAADEGDVDLSFLESFEDLNITTEDINFDEIDEDLADFQQDEIVKEALEKGVDLKQYSRTIDKELLGVEVASVADYVREADRIAGLHGQINECESILVTMQAMLEGFQENLGGISEEIKHLQDESLSMGIKLRNREAVGKTLRVFLDKVAVSEELIDAICDGPIDDDYVAHLESLSTKIRYTSSRAARLRAKAGGGGGGGGG
;
A
#
# COMPACT_ATOMS: atom_id res chain seq x y z
N GLY A 1 60.61 -39.53 16.74
CA GLY A 1 59.65 -39.75 15.63
C GLY A 1 58.83 -38.50 15.54
N GLY A 2 58.78 -37.79 14.42
CA GLY A 2 58.39 -38.27 13.08
C GLY A 2 56.88 -38.02 12.96
N GLY A 3 56.47 -36.87 12.43
CA GLY A 3 55.87 -36.74 11.09
C GLY A 3 54.34 -36.66 11.26
N GLY A 4 53.55 -35.84 10.57
CA GLY A 4 53.70 -35.02 9.38
C GLY A 4 52.29 -34.85 8.77
N GLY A 5 52.08 -33.79 8.00
CA GLY A 5 50.90 -33.54 7.13
C GLY A 5 49.71 -32.86 7.82
N GLY A 6 49.20 -31.70 7.40
CA GLY A 6 49.22 -31.09 6.06
C GLY A 6 47.79 -31.11 5.50
N GLY A 7 47.19 -29.94 5.30
CA GLY A 7 45.83 -29.81 4.81
C GLY A 7 45.34 -28.37 4.88
N ASP A 8 46.04 -27.50 4.16
CA ASP A 8 45.62 -26.14 3.79
C ASP A 8 44.39 -26.25 2.86
N GLY A 9 43.35 -25.47 3.15
CA GLY A 9 42.10 -25.45 2.39
C GLY A 9 41.64 -24.02 2.23
N GLY A 10 42.34 -23.29 1.35
CA GLY A 10 41.96 -21.96 0.89
C GLY A 10 40.62 -22.00 0.17
N GLY A 11 39.67 -21.21 0.67
CA GLY A 11 38.46 -20.86 -0.04
C GLY A 11 38.67 -19.51 -0.69
N ASP A 12 39.18 -19.53 -1.92
CA ASP A 12 39.42 -18.35 -2.74
C ASP A 12 38.10 -17.68 -3.13
N ALA A 13 38.15 -16.35 -3.12
CA ALA A 13 37.08 -15.44 -3.49
C ALA A 13 36.78 -15.56 -4.99
N ASP A 14 35.55 -15.97 -5.33
CA ASP A 14 35.05 -15.89 -6.70
C ASP A 14 34.50 -14.48 -6.94
N SER A 15 35.42 -13.52 -7.09
CA SER A 15 35.11 -12.23 -7.70
C SER A 15 35.15 -12.42 -9.21
N ALA A 16 33.98 -12.57 -9.82
CA ALA A 16 33.82 -12.49 -11.26
C ALA A 16 34.27 -11.09 -11.73
N ALA A 17 35.54 -10.97 -12.11
CA ALA A 17 36.03 -9.86 -12.91
C ALA A 17 35.47 -10.06 -14.31
N ASP A 18 34.55 -9.17 -14.66
CA ASP A 18 34.07 -8.93 -16.02
C ASP A 18 35.28 -8.48 -16.87
N GLU A 19 35.99 -9.43 -17.49
CA GLU A 19 36.94 -9.11 -18.55
C GLU A 19 36.12 -8.78 -19.80
N GLY A 20 35.67 -7.52 -19.87
CA GLY A 20 35.22 -6.94 -21.12
C GLY A 20 36.36 -6.95 -22.12
N ASP A 21 36.24 -7.76 -23.17
CA ASP A 21 37.11 -7.71 -24.34
C ASP A 21 37.10 -6.27 -24.86
N VAL A 22 38.21 -5.56 -24.67
CA VAL A 22 38.38 -4.22 -25.24
C VAL A 22 38.66 -4.43 -26.71
N ASP A 23 37.73 -4.00 -27.56
CA ASP A 23 37.88 -4.05 -29.00
C ASP A 23 39.07 -3.18 -29.44
N LEU A 24 40.22 -3.82 -29.65
CA LEU A 24 41.47 -3.20 -30.09
C LEU A 24 41.50 -2.98 -31.61
N SER A 25 40.41 -3.26 -32.34
CA SER A 25 40.32 -2.96 -33.78
C SER A 25 40.48 -1.47 -34.10
N PHE A 26 40.19 -0.59 -33.14
CA PHE A 26 40.46 0.84 -33.24
C PHE A 26 41.96 1.19 -33.21
N LEU A 27 42.81 0.33 -32.63
CA LEU A 27 44.26 0.56 -32.59
C LEU A 27 44.98 0.11 -33.87
N GLU A 28 44.43 -0.86 -34.61
CA GLU A 28 45.00 -1.29 -35.90
C GLU A 28 44.89 -0.20 -36.97
N SER A 29 43.95 0.76 -36.84
CA SER A 29 43.86 1.89 -37.78
C SER A 29 44.95 2.95 -37.60
N PHE A 30 45.78 2.89 -36.56
CA PHE A 30 46.89 3.83 -36.34
C PHE A 30 48.23 3.36 -36.90
N GLU A 31 48.34 2.11 -37.34
CA GLU A 31 49.60 1.55 -37.86
C GLU A 31 49.97 2.07 -39.26
N ASP A 32 49.01 2.64 -39.99
CA ASP A 32 49.20 3.21 -41.33
C ASP A 32 49.60 4.70 -41.34
N LEU A 33 49.66 5.38 -40.19
CA LEU A 33 50.11 6.78 -40.13
C LEU A 33 51.64 6.87 -40.01
N ASN A 34 52.35 6.39 -41.02
CA ASN A 34 53.80 6.57 -41.14
C ASN A 34 54.15 8.03 -41.50
N ILE A 35 54.10 8.91 -40.49
CA ILE A 35 54.40 10.35 -40.60
C ILE A 35 55.86 10.65 -41.02
N THR A 36 56.72 9.63 -41.09
CA THR A 36 58.14 9.81 -41.41
C THR A 36 58.46 9.73 -42.90
N THR A 37 57.48 9.39 -43.76
CA THR A 37 57.69 9.17 -45.21
C THR A 37 56.65 9.81 -46.12
N GLU A 38 55.83 10.75 -45.65
CA GLU A 38 54.97 11.54 -46.55
C GLU A 38 55.81 12.60 -47.29
N ASP A 39 55.82 12.52 -48.62
CA ASP A 39 56.25 13.63 -49.47
C ASP A 39 55.38 14.84 -49.12
N ILE A 40 55.99 15.87 -48.54
CA ILE A 40 55.28 17.11 -48.16
C ILE A 40 54.66 17.68 -49.44
N ASN A 41 53.33 17.60 -49.57
CA ASN A 41 52.59 18.09 -50.73
C ASN A 41 52.50 19.62 -50.69
N PHE A 42 53.38 20.31 -51.41
CA PHE A 42 53.43 21.77 -51.42
C PHE A 42 52.30 22.44 -52.23
N ASP A 43 51.55 21.67 -53.03
CA ASP A 43 50.47 22.22 -53.87
C ASP A 43 49.20 22.55 -53.05
N GLU A 44 49.02 21.92 -51.88
CA GLU A 44 47.86 22.10 -50.99
C GLU A 44 48.14 23.14 -49.88
N ILE A 45 49.41 23.45 -49.63
CA ILE A 45 49.85 24.42 -48.61
C ILE A 45 49.33 25.82 -48.90
N ASP A 46 49.21 26.21 -50.16
CA ASP A 46 48.69 27.53 -50.54
C ASP A 46 47.17 27.64 -50.26
N GLU A 47 46.43 26.53 -50.35
CA GLU A 47 45.00 26.44 -50.03
C GLU A 47 44.80 26.46 -48.50
N ASP A 48 45.57 25.64 -47.77
CA ASP A 48 45.59 25.62 -46.30
C ASP A 48 45.96 26.99 -45.72
N LEU A 49 46.98 27.65 -46.28
CA LEU A 49 47.43 28.96 -45.82
C LEU A 49 46.37 30.05 -46.12
N ALA A 50 45.61 29.92 -47.21
CA ALA A 50 44.49 30.81 -47.52
C ALA A 50 43.32 30.62 -46.55
N ASP A 51 43.09 29.40 -46.08
CA ASP A 51 42.07 29.10 -45.07
C ASP A 51 42.48 29.59 -43.67
N PHE A 52 43.76 29.41 -43.28
CA PHE A 52 44.27 29.98 -42.03
C PHE A 52 44.29 31.51 -42.02
N GLN A 53 44.46 32.18 -43.17
CA GLN A 53 44.36 33.63 -43.29
C GLN A 53 42.92 34.17 -43.15
N GLN A 54 41.91 33.31 -43.35
CA GLN A 54 40.50 33.66 -43.17
C GLN A 54 40.04 33.51 -41.72
N ASP A 55 40.75 32.74 -40.89
CA ASP A 55 40.47 32.63 -39.46
C ASP A 55 40.77 33.97 -38.76
N GLU A 56 39.75 34.54 -38.13
CA GLU A 56 39.78 35.87 -37.53
C GLU A 56 40.79 35.99 -36.38
N ILE A 57 41.06 34.88 -35.67
CA ILE A 57 42.02 34.80 -34.56
C ILE A 57 43.44 34.70 -35.10
N VAL A 58 43.65 33.88 -36.13
CA VAL A 58 44.97 33.74 -36.80
C VAL A 58 45.36 35.03 -37.49
N LYS A 59 44.41 35.70 -38.15
CA LYS A 59 44.61 37.00 -38.79
C LYS A 59 44.98 38.09 -37.78
N GLU A 60 44.27 38.18 -36.65
CA GLU A 60 44.59 39.13 -35.59
C GLU A 60 45.98 38.85 -34.95
N ALA A 61 46.34 37.56 -34.79
CA ALA A 61 47.65 37.15 -34.27
C ALA A 61 48.80 37.51 -35.23
N LEU A 62 48.60 37.33 -36.55
CA LEU A 62 49.56 37.70 -37.60
C LEU A 62 49.67 39.22 -37.79
N GLU A 63 48.56 39.97 -37.75
CA GLU A 63 48.55 41.44 -37.84
C GLU A 63 49.28 42.11 -36.66
N LYS A 64 49.23 41.51 -35.48
CA LYS A 64 49.99 41.95 -34.29
C LYS A 64 51.46 41.50 -34.31
N GLY A 65 51.88 40.73 -35.32
CA GLY A 65 53.26 40.25 -35.49
C GLY A 65 53.71 39.25 -34.43
N VAL A 66 52.77 38.50 -33.84
CA VAL A 66 53.04 37.55 -32.75
C VAL A 66 53.26 36.16 -33.33
N ASP A 67 54.29 35.45 -32.87
CA ASP A 67 54.55 34.06 -33.26
C ASP A 67 53.38 33.15 -32.86
N LEU A 68 52.70 32.54 -33.83
CA LEU A 68 51.54 31.65 -33.60
C LEU A 68 51.84 30.52 -32.60
N LYS A 69 53.07 30.00 -32.59
CA LYS A 69 53.46 28.95 -31.64
C LYS A 69 53.56 29.48 -30.21
N GLN A 70 53.95 30.74 -30.04
CA GLN A 70 53.96 31.40 -28.73
C GLN A 70 52.55 31.80 -28.30
N TYR A 71 51.71 32.22 -29.26
CA TYR A 71 50.33 32.57 -29.02
C TYR A 71 49.49 31.34 -28.59
N SER A 72 49.61 30.21 -29.29
CA SER A 72 49.00 28.93 -28.88
C SER A 72 49.44 28.51 -27.47
N ARG A 73 50.74 28.57 -27.16
CA ARG A 73 51.23 28.27 -25.80
C ARG A 73 50.71 29.23 -24.73
N THR A 74 50.37 30.46 -25.11
CA THR A 74 49.79 31.46 -24.20
C THR A 74 48.32 31.16 -23.96
N ILE A 75 47.56 30.85 -25.02
CA ILE A 75 46.16 30.41 -24.93
C ILE A 75 46.06 29.12 -24.10
N ASP A 76 46.93 28.13 -24.34
CA ASP A 76 46.92 26.88 -23.57
C ASP A 76 47.13 27.14 -22.06
N LYS A 77 48.00 28.10 -21.72
CA LYS A 77 48.21 28.53 -20.32
C LYS A 77 47.00 29.24 -19.73
N GLU A 78 46.36 30.11 -20.50
CA GLU A 78 45.16 30.81 -20.06
C GLU A 78 43.99 29.84 -19.89
N LEU A 79 43.81 28.89 -20.83
CA LEU A 79 42.82 27.84 -20.77
C LEU A 79 43.03 26.96 -19.53
N LEU A 80 44.26 26.53 -19.28
CA LEU A 80 44.61 25.73 -18.11
C LEU A 80 44.40 26.52 -16.80
N GLY A 81 44.63 27.84 -16.82
CA GLY A 81 44.32 28.72 -15.71
C GLY A 81 42.81 28.82 -15.42
N VAL A 82 42.00 28.96 -16.47
CA VAL A 82 40.52 28.97 -16.38
C VAL A 82 39.98 27.62 -15.93
N GLU A 83 40.56 26.53 -16.41
CA GLU A 83 40.17 25.17 -16.04
C GLU A 83 40.44 24.92 -14.55
N VAL A 84 41.64 25.26 -14.07
CA VAL A 84 41.98 25.16 -12.64
C VAL A 84 41.07 26.04 -11.78
N ALA A 85 40.77 27.26 -12.23
CA ALA A 85 39.85 28.15 -11.53
C ALA A 85 38.42 27.57 -11.48
N SER A 86 37.94 27.01 -12.59
CA SER A 86 36.61 26.40 -12.67
C SER A 86 36.50 25.16 -11.79
N VAL A 87 37.52 24.30 -11.78
CA VAL A 87 37.59 23.14 -10.87
C VAL A 87 37.58 23.61 -9.42
N ALA A 88 38.34 24.65 -9.07
CA ALA A 88 38.36 25.20 -7.72
C ALA A 88 36.99 25.77 -7.31
N ASP A 89 36.25 26.38 -8.25
CA ASP A 89 34.88 26.86 -8.02
C ASP A 89 33.90 25.70 -7.81
N TYR A 90 33.97 24.64 -8.61
CA TYR A 90 33.15 23.44 -8.43
C TYR A 90 33.42 22.75 -7.10
N VAL A 91 34.68 22.59 -6.73
CA VAL A 91 35.07 21.99 -5.44
C VAL A 91 34.56 22.83 -4.28
N ARG A 92 34.60 24.16 -4.38
CA ARG A 92 34.09 25.06 -3.34
C ARG A 92 32.58 24.94 -3.18
N GLU A 93 31.84 24.83 -4.28
CA GLU A 93 30.38 24.75 -4.23
C GLU A 93 29.88 23.33 -3.87
N ALA A 94 30.72 22.31 -4.04
CA ALA A 94 30.38 20.92 -3.70
C ALA A 94 29.97 20.76 -2.24
N ASP A 95 30.66 21.42 -1.30
CA ASP A 95 30.31 21.39 0.13
C ASP A 95 28.93 21.99 0.40
N ARG A 96 28.57 23.05 -0.33
CA ARG A 96 27.25 23.70 -0.20
C ARG A 96 26.14 22.80 -0.75
N ILE A 97 26.38 22.14 -1.89
CA ILE A 97 25.45 21.15 -2.48
C ILE A 97 25.28 19.96 -1.54
N ALA A 98 26.37 19.45 -0.95
CA ALA A 98 26.33 18.38 0.03
C ALA A 98 25.54 18.78 1.29
N GLY A 99 25.72 20.02 1.76
CA GLY A 99 24.93 20.58 2.87
C GLY A 99 23.44 20.67 2.55
N LEU A 100 23.08 21.13 1.35
CA LEU A 100 21.69 21.19 0.90
C LEU A 100 21.08 19.79 0.79
N HIS A 101 21.81 18.83 0.22
CA HIS A 101 21.38 17.44 0.14
C HIS A 101 21.16 16.84 1.54
N GLY A 102 22.03 17.18 2.51
CA GLY A 102 21.83 16.81 3.91
C GLY A 102 20.51 17.35 4.49
N GLN A 103 20.19 18.62 4.23
CA GLN A 103 18.92 19.23 4.65
C GLN A 103 17.70 18.61 3.96
N ILE A 104 17.81 18.27 2.67
CA ILE A 104 16.75 17.56 1.95
C ILE A 104 16.49 16.20 2.58
N ASN A 105 17.54 15.45 2.90
CA ASN A 105 17.42 14.15 3.57
C ASN A 105 16.83 14.26 4.98
N GLU A 106 17.18 15.32 5.71
CA GLU A 106 16.59 15.58 7.03
C GLU A 106 15.09 15.89 6.92
N CYS A 107 14.70 16.72 5.95
CA CYS A 107 13.29 16.96 5.62
C CYS A 107 12.58 15.68 5.21
N GLU A 108 13.20 14.83 4.39
CA GLU A 108 12.63 13.54 3.98
C GLU A 108 12.41 12.61 5.18
N SER A 109 13.36 12.54 6.11
CA SER A 109 13.22 11.79 7.36
C SER A 109 12.00 12.27 8.20
N ILE A 110 11.81 13.58 8.28
CA ILE A 110 10.64 14.17 8.95
C ILE A 110 9.34 13.76 8.22
N LEU A 111 9.31 13.83 6.89
CA LEU A 111 8.14 13.45 6.10
C LEU A 111 7.81 11.96 6.24
N VAL A 112 8.82 11.08 6.23
CA VAL A 112 8.65 9.64 6.48
C VAL A 112 8.05 9.40 7.86
N THR A 113 8.52 10.13 8.87
CA THR A 113 7.98 10.04 10.24
C THR A 113 6.52 10.50 10.30
N MET A 114 6.17 11.59 9.63
CA MET A 114 4.78 12.07 9.55
C MET A 114 3.89 11.09 8.80
N GLN A 115 4.38 10.49 7.72
CA GLN A 115 3.65 9.48 6.97
C GLN A 115 3.34 8.27 7.85
N ALA A 116 4.35 7.71 8.53
CA ALA A 116 4.15 6.56 9.42
C ALA A 116 3.14 6.87 10.53
N MET A 117 3.14 8.09 11.06
CA MET A 117 2.15 8.54 12.04
C MET A 117 0.73 8.60 11.45
N LEU A 118 0.57 9.13 10.24
CA LEU A 118 -0.72 9.22 9.56
C LEU A 118 -1.26 7.84 9.17
N GLU A 119 -0.40 6.93 8.71
CA GLU A 119 -0.75 5.53 8.44
C GLU A 119 -1.25 4.85 9.73
N GLY A 120 -0.55 5.05 10.85
CA GLY A 120 -1.02 4.57 12.16
C GLY A 120 -2.37 5.17 12.57
N PHE A 121 -2.61 6.45 12.31
CA PHE A 121 -3.93 7.05 12.55
C PHE A 121 -5.02 6.44 11.66
N GLN A 122 -4.71 6.20 10.39
CA GLN A 122 -5.64 5.57 9.45
C GLN A 122 -5.98 4.15 9.89
N GLU A 123 -4.99 3.35 10.27
CA GLU A 123 -5.19 1.98 10.76
C GLU A 123 -6.07 1.99 12.01
N ASN A 124 -5.76 2.84 12.99
CA ASN A 124 -6.54 2.96 14.22
C ASN A 124 -7.99 3.41 13.95
N LEU A 125 -8.21 4.38 13.06
CA LEU A 125 -9.55 4.81 12.68
C LEU A 125 -10.31 3.71 11.93
N GLY A 126 -9.62 2.94 11.08
CA GLY A 126 -10.16 1.77 10.41
C GLY A 126 -10.64 0.71 11.41
N GLY A 127 -9.77 0.36 12.37
CA GLY A 127 -10.09 -0.61 13.42
C GLY A 127 -11.22 -0.15 14.33
N ILE A 128 -11.20 1.09 14.82
CA ILE A 128 -12.29 1.65 15.64
C ILE A 128 -13.61 1.68 14.86
N SER A 129 -13.58 2.03 13.57
CA SER A 129 -14.80 2.05 12.75
C SER A 129 -15.38 0.65 12.56
N GLU A 130 -14.53 -0.35 12.38
CA GLU A 130 -14.95 -1.75 12.28
C GLU A 130 -15.52 -2.25 13.62
N GLU A 131 -14.90 -1.90 14.74
CA GLU A 131 -15.40 -2.25 16.07
C GLU A 131 -16.75 -1.59 16.37
N ILE A 132 -16.91 -0.31 16.03
CA ILE A 132 -18.20 0.40 16.14
C ILE A 132 -19.26 -0.31 15.31
N LYS A 133 -18.92 -0.70 14.07
CA LYS A 133 -19.85 -1.40 13.18
C LYS A 133 -20.24 -2.75 13.77
N HIS A 134 -19.28 -3.52 14.27
CA HIS A 134 -19.55 -4.79 14.94
C HIS A 134 -20.48 -4.61 16.15
N LEU A 135 -20.23 -3.61 17.00
CA LEU A 135 -21.06 -3.32 18.17
C LEU A 135 -22.49 -2.89 17.79
N GLN A 136 -22.63 -2.13 16.70
CA GLN A 136 -23.92 -1.75 16.15
C GLN A 136 -24.70 -2.96 15.63
N ASP A 137 -24.05 -3.83 14.85
CA ASP A 137 -24.66 -5.05 14.33
C ASP A 137 -25.10 -5.99 15.46
N GLU A 138 -24.27 -6.13 16.50
CA GLU A 138 -24.59 -6.90 17.69
C GLU A 138 -25.79 -6.30 18.45
N SER A 139 -25.81 -4.98 18.62
CA SER A 139 -26.91 -4.26 19.27
C SER A 139 -28.23 -4.43 18.53
N LEU A 140 -28.21 -4.34 17.19
CA LEU A 140 -29.38 -4.58 16.35
C LEU A 140 -29.87 -6.03 16.46
N SER A 141 -28.95 -6.99 16.41
CA SER A 141 -29.24 -8.42 16.59
C SER A 141 -29.89 -8.70 17.94
N MET A 142 -29.34 -8.14 19.02
CA MET A 142 -29.92 -8.25 20.36
C MET A 142 -31.32 -7.61 20.43
N GLY A 143 -31.51 -6.44 19.81
CA GLY A 143 -32.82 -5.79 19.73
C GLY A 143 -33.86 -6.64 19.02
N ILE A 144 -33.49 -7.36 17.97
CA ILE A 144 -34.36 -8.32 17.28
C ILE A 144 -34.69 -9.49 18.21
N LYS A 145 -33.69 -10.09 18.88
CA LYS A 145 -33.90 -11.20 19.82
C LYS A 145 -34.85 -10.80 20.96
N LEU A 146 -34.69 -9.59 21.50
CA LEU A 146 -35.58 -9.06 22.54
C LEU A 146 -37.01 -8.91 22.03
N ARG A 147 -37.21 -8.27 20.87
CA ARG A 147 -38.55 -8.12 20.26
C ARG A 147 -39.23 -9.46 20.00
N ASN A 148 -38.47 -10.46 19.51
CA ASN A 148 -38.98 -11.81 19.32
C ASN A 148 -39.42 -12.43 20.64
N ARG A 149 -38.60 -12.31 21.69
CA ARG A 149 -38.94 -12.81 23.03
C ARG A 149 -40.16 -12.13 23.62
N GLU A 150 -40.31 -10.82 23.45
CA GLU A 150 -41.49 -10.08 23.89
C GLU A 150 -42.74 -10.47 23.12
N ALA A 151 -42.66 -10.64 21.80
CA ALA A 151 -43.79 -11.05 20.97
C ALA A 151 -44.28 -12.46 21.35
N VAL A 152 -43.33 -13.39 21.56
CA VAL A 152 -43.63 -14.73 22.07
C VAL A 152 -44.21 -14.66 23.47
N GLY A 153 -43.62 -13.86 24.37
CA GLY A 153 -44.11 -13.68 25.75
C GLY A 153 -45.54 -13.14 25.82
N LYS A 154 -45.87 -12.13 25.00
CA LYS A 154 -47.24 -11.60 24.87
C LYS A 154 -48.21 -12.68 24.40
N THR A 155 -47.83 -13.42 23.35
CA THR A 155 -48.67 -14.50 22.81
C THR A 155 -48.87 -15.63 23.83
N LEU A 156 -47.81 -16.00 24.55
CA LEU A 156 -47.85 -17.04 25.57
C LEU A 156 -48.68 -16.61 26.78
N ARG A 157 -48.59 -15.35 27.21
CA ARG A 157 -49.39 -14.81 28.31
C ARG A 157 -50.88 -14.85 27.98
N VAL A 158 -51.28 -14.36 26.80
CA VAL A 158 -52.68 -14.45 26.34
C VAL A 158 -53.15 -15.90 26.29
N PHE A 159 -52.30 -16.83 25.88
CA PHE A 159 -52.62 -18.25 25.88
C PHE A 159 -52.80 -18.79 27.31
N LEU A 160 -51.87 -18.51 28.22
CA LEU A 160 -51.94 -18.94 29.61
C LEU A 160 -53.18 -18.39 30.31
N ASP A 161 -53.51 -17.11 30.14
CA ASP A 161 -54.71 -16.49 30.75
C ASP A 161 -56.01 -17.20 30.32
N LYS A 162 -56.05 -17.75 29.10
CA LYS A 162 -57.23 -18.45 28.55
C LYS A 162 -57.27 -19.94 28.88
N VAL A 163 -56.18 -20.55 29.34
CA VAL A 163 -56.09 -21.99 29.61
C VAL A 163 -55.91 -22.29 31.09
N ALA A 164 -55.16 -21.47 31.81
CA ALA A 164 -54.94 -21.64 33.24
C ALA A 164 -56.24 -21.42 34.01
N VAL A 165 -56.55 -22.32 34.93
CA VAL A 165 -57.65 -22.22 35.89
C VAL A 165 -56.99 -22.00 37.25
N SER A 166 -57.29 -20.89 37.92
CA SER A 166 -56.75 -20.62 39.25
C SER A 166 -57.46 -21.48 40.29
N GLU A 167 -56.75 -21.81 41.38
CA GLU A 167 -57.31 -22.55 42.52
C GLU A 167 -58.48 -21.79 43.15
N GLU A 168 -58.37 -20.45 43.26
CA GLU A 168 -59.45 -19.57 43.68
C GLU A 168 -60.72 -19.71 42.82
N LEU A 169 -60.59 -19.92 41.50
CA LEU A 169 -61.74 -20.11 40.61
C LEU A 169 -62.37 -21.49 40.79
N ILE A 170 -61.60 -22.50 41.20
CA ILE A 170 -62.09 -23.84 41.50
C ILE A 170 -62.88 -23.80 42.82
N ASP A 171 -62.29 -23.24 43.86
CA ASP A 171 -62.90 -23.14 45.19
C ASP A 171 -64.18 -22.30 45.15
N ALA A 172 -64.18 -21.19 44.42
CA ALA A 172 -65.35 -20.33 44.26
C ALA A 172 -66.52 -21.02 43.54
N ILE A 173 -66.25 -21.98 42.66
CA ILE A 173 -67.30 -22.73 41.94
C ILE A 173 -67.73 -23.99 42.71
N CYS A 174 -66.80 -24.69 43.36
CA CYS A 174 -67.08 -25.96 44.02
C CYS A 174 -67.62 -25.80 45.45
N ASP A 175 -67.08 -24.85 46.21
CA ASP A 175 -67.35 -24.70 47.65
C ASP A 175 -67.92 -23.32 48.02
N GLY A 176 -68.02 -22.40 47.06
CA GLY A 176 -68.52 -21.04 47.24
C GLY A 176 -70.06 -20.93 47.32
N PRO A 177 -70.58 -19.80 47.86
CA PRO A 177 -72.02 -19.50 47.86
C PRO A 177 -72.54 -19.21 46.44
N ILE A 178 -73.82 -19.53 46.20
CA ILE A 178 -74.47 -19.29 44.90
C ILE A 178 -75.02 -17.86 44.87
N ASP A 179 -74.22 -16.92 44.37
CA ASP A 179 -74.53 -15.50 44.21
C ASP A 179 -74.27 -15.01 42.76
N ASP A 180 -74.34 -13.69 42.54
CA ASP A 180 -74.06 -13.09 41.23
C ASP A 180 -72.59 -13.29 40.79
N ASP A 181 -71.66 -13.40 41.75
CA ASP A 181 -70.24 -13.66 41.49
C ASP A 181 -70.01 -15.11 41.03
N TYR A 182 -70.78 -16.08 41.54
CA TYR A 182 -70.79 -17.46 41.06
C TYR A 182 -71.11 -17.54 39.56
N VAL A 183 -72.08 -16.77 39.07
CA VAL A 183 -72.44 -16.72 37.64
C VAL A 183 -71.27 -16.18 36.81
N ALA A 184 -70.58 -15.14 37.30
CA ALA A 184 -69.41 -14.58 36.64
C ALA A 184 -68.23 -15.58 36.57
N HIS A 185 -68.00 -16.34 37.64
CA HIS A 185 -67.01 -17.42 37.66
C HIS A 185 -67.35 -18.54 36.66
N LEU A 186 -68.62 -18.91 36.54
CA LEU A 186 -69.09 -19.93 35.60
C LEU A 186 -68.96 -19.48 34.14
N GLU A 187 -69.23 -18.20 33.85
CA GLU A 187 -69.03 -17.60 32.52
C GLU A 187 -67.54 -17.56 32.13
N SER A 188 -66.67 -17.21 33.08
CA SER A 188 -65.22 -17.26 32.91
C SER A 188 -64.74 -18.67 32.59
N LEU A 189 -65.19 -19.68 33.33
CA LEU A 189 -64.85 -21.08 33.08
C LEU A 189 -65.38 -21.58 31.73
N SER A 190 -66.64 -21.25 31.40
CA SER A 190 -67.26 -21.56 30.10
C SER A 190 -66.46 -20.98 28.93
N THR A 191 -65.99 -19.74 29.07
CA THR A 191 -65.15 -19.08 28.06
C THR A 191 -63.81 -19.81 27.88
N LYS A 192 -63.18 -20.27 28.97
CA LYS A 192 -61.94 -21.06 28.92
C LYS A 192 -62.15 -22.41 28.23
N ILE A 193 -63.24 -23.13 28.56
CA ILE A 193 -63.61 -24.42 27.93
C ILE A 193 -63.88 -24.26 26.43
N ARG A 194 -64.59 -23.21 26.03
CA ARG A 194 -64.87 -22.92 24.60
C ARG A 194 -63.58 -22.63 23.84
N TYR A 195 -62.67 -21.87 24.44
CA TYR A 195 -61.38 -21.56 23.84
C TYR A 195 -60.54 -22.81 23.60
N THR A 196 -60.40 -23.70 24.60
CA THR A 196 -59.64 -24.94 24.48
C THR A 196 -60.28 -25.92 23.49
N SER A 197 -61.60 -26.06 23.51
CA SER A 197 -62.35 -26.94 22.60
C SER A 197 -62.24 -26.50 21.13
N SER A 198 -62.43 -25.21 20.85
CA SER A 198 -62.30 -24.64 19.50
C SER A 198 -60.87 -24.81 18.96
N ARG A 199 -59.87 -24.58 19.80
CA ARG A 199 -58.45 -24.75 19.43
C ARG A 199 -58.09 -26.23 19.20
N ALA A 200 -58.60 -27.14 20.02
CA ALA A 200 -58.42 -28.59 19.82
C ALA A 200 -59.03 -29.06 18.49
N ALA A 201 -60.22 -28.56 18.12
CA ALA A 201 -60.85 -28.84 16.84
C ALA A 201 -60.01 -28.32 15.65
N ARG A 202 -59.46 -27.09 15.75
CA ARG A 202 -58.56 -26.53 14.72
C ARG A 202 -57.27 -27.32 14.55
N LEU A 203 -56.66 -27.78 15.64
CA LEU A 203 -55.45 -28.61 15.59
C LEU A 203 -55.74 -29.97 14.93
N ARG A 204 -56.89 -30.59 15.25
CA ARG A 204 -57.33 -31.83 14.60
C ARG A 204 -57.58 -31.66 13.10
N ALA A 205 -58.19 -30.55 12.68
CA ALA A 205 -58.42 -30.24 11.26
C ALA A 205 -57.10 -30.04 10.50
N LYS A 206 -56.10 -29.38 11.10
CA LYS A 206 -54.78 -29.19 10.49
C LYS A 206 -53.97 -30.49 10.38
N ALA A 207 -54.16 -31.43 11.30
CA ALA A 207 -53.53 -32.76 11.24
C ALA A 207 -54.21 -33.71 10.23
N GLY A 208 -55.52 -33.55 9.99
CA GLY A 208 -56.28 -34.37 9.03
C GLY A 208 -56.22 -33.91 7.56
N GLY A 209 -55.79 -32.67 7.30
CA GLY A 209 -55.79 -32.07 5.95
C GLY A 209 -54.47 -32.14 5.17
N GLY A 210 -53.45 -32.83 5.67
CA GLY A 210 -52.10 -32.87 5.07
C GLY A 210 -51.83 -33.95 4.03
N GLY A 211 -52.84 -34.71 3.60
CA GLY A 211 -52.69 -35.82 2.65
C GLY A 211 -53.52 -35.63 1.39
N GLY A 212 -53.08 -34.78 0.46
CA GLY A 212 -53.71 -34.69 -0.85
C GLY A 212 -53.24 -33.49 -1.67
N GLY A 213 -52.34 -33.74 -2.62
CA GLY A 213 -52.01 -32.77 -3.68
C GLY A 213 -50.52 -32.62 -3.97
N GLY A 214 -49.93 -33.64 -4.59
CA GLY A 214 -48.56 -33.62 -5.10
C GLY A 214 -48.35 -34.68 -6.17
N GLY A 215 -49.06 -34.53 -7.29
CA GLY A 215 -48.92 -35.38 -8.48
C GLY A 215 -49.55 -34.66 -9.66
N GLY A 216 -48.70 -34.15 -10.56
CA GLY A 216 -49.05 -33.35 -11.73
C GLY A 216 -47.93 -32.38 -12.06
#